data_AF-A0A917HPB6-F1
#
_entry.id   AF-A0A917HPB6-F1
#
_cell.length_a   1.000
_cell.length_b   1.000
_cell.length_c   1.000
_cell.angle_alpha   90.00
_cell.angle_beta   90.00
_cell.angle_gamma   90.00
#
_symmetry.space_group_name_H-M   'P 1'
#
loop_
_entity.id
_entity.type
_entity.pdbx_description
1 polymer ?
#
loop_
_entity_poly.entity_id
_entity_poly.type
_entity_poly.pdbx_seq_one_letter_code
_entity_poly.pdbx_strand_id
1 'polypeptide(L)'
;MPDILASVDEVQLLLRLRDGDDLAFGQIYDRYKARLGYSLLRLLKSEVLAEELLQDVFMKVWEHRAAIDPTRSFKAYLYRIAENMAYDFFRRAAREKEILQEIIAANTELYTHVEESLLKKENIAFLERLLAQLPSQRKKIFVACKLEGKSYKEVAEEFGISTTTVNDHIQKAMECLKANIHRIPVMQLTGLLVSFFLEK
;
A
#
# COMPACT_ATOMS: atom_id res chain seq x y z
N MET A 1 2.94 2.99 -48.83
CA MET A 1 2.56 3.94 -49.90
C MET A 1 2.08 5.21 -49.25
N PRO A 2 2.55 6.40 -49.62
CA PRO A 2 2.14 7.64 -48.97
C PRO A 2 0.73 8.01 -49.43
N ASP A 3 -0.06 8.43 -48.46
CA ASP A 3 -1.47 8.84 -48.49
C ASP A 3 -1.63 10.20 -49.22
N ILE A 4 -1.27 10.26 -50.52
CA ILE A 4 -1.19 11.50 -51.32
C ILE A 4 -2.58 12.10 -51.63
N LEU A 5 -3.65 11.41 -51.26
CA LEU A 5 -5.04 11.89 -51.34
C LEU A 5 -5.62 12.06 -49.94
N ALA A 6 -5.01 12.89 -49.09
CA ALA A 6 -5.83 13.66 -48.16
C ALA A 6 -6.84 14.40 -49.04
N SER A 7 -8.08 13.89 -49.10
CA SER A 7 -9.02 14.23 -50.16
C SER A 7 -9.21 15.74 -50.19
N VAL A 8 -9.37 16.35 -51.37
CA VAL A 8 -9.71 17.79 -51.50
C VAL A 8 -10.86 18.17 -50.56
N ASP A 9 -11.76 17.23 -50.34
CA ASP A 9 -12.82 17.27 -49.35
C ASP A 9 -12.33 17.40 -47.89
N GLU A 10 -11.35 16.61 -47.42
CA GLU A 10 -10.78 16.76 -46.07
C GLU A 10 -10.15 18.14 -45.86
N VAL A 11 -9.36 18.62 -46.81
CA VAL A 11 -8.74 19.95 -46.72
C VAL A 11 -9.81 21.03 -46.60
N GLN A 12 -10.88 20.94 -47.39
CA GLN A 12 -12.00 21.88 -47.33
C GLN A 12 -12.74 21.83 -45.98
N LEU A 13 -12.93 20.64 -45.41
CA LEU A 13 -13.52 20.48 -44.08
C LEU A 13 -12.64 21.08 -42.98
N LEU A 14 -11.32 20.90 -43.07
CA LEU A 14 -10.40 21.50 -42.12
C LEU A 14 -10.37 23.02 -42.21
N LEU A 15 -10.44 23.59 -43.42
CA LEU A 15 -10.55 25.05 -43.59
C LEU A 15 -11.82 25.59 -42.93
N ARG A 16 -12.97 24.98 -43.18
CA ARG A 16 -14.24 25.36 -42.55
C ARG A 16 -14.23 25.18 -41.03
N LEU A 17 -13.61 24.10 -40.55
CA LEU A 17 -13.42 23.85 -39.12
C LEU A 17 -12.60 24.98 -38.48
N ARG A 18 -11.53 25.47 -39.13
CA ARG A 18 -10.73 26.60 -38.61
C ARG A 18 -11.57 27.85 -38.42
N ASP A 19 -12.52 28.09 -39.31
CA ASP A 19 -13.45 29.22 -39.28
C ASP A 19 -14.60 29.03 -38.27
N GLY A 20 -14.66 27.88 -37.57
CA GLY A 20 -15.64 27.60 -36.53
C GLY A 20 -16.96 27.00 -37.04
N ASP A 21 -16.93 26.32 -38.20
CA ASP A 21 -18.10 25.62 -38.73
C ASP A 21 -18.38 24.31 -37.95
N ASP A 22 -19.47 24.30 -37.17
CA ASP A 22 -19.91 23.15 -36.38
C ASP A 22 -20.24 21.91 -37.24
N LEU A 23 -20.76 22.11 -38.45
CA LEU A 23 -21.09 21.00 -39.36
C LEU A 23 -19.82 20.34 -39.88
N ALA A 24 -18.80 21.15 -40.20
CA ALA A 24 -17.49 20.64 -40.59
C ALA A 24 -16.84 19.86 -39.44
N PHE A 25 -16.96 20.33 -38.21
CA PHE A 25 -16.51 19.60 -37.02
C PHE A 25 -17.20 18.23 -36.89
N GLY A 26 -18.53 18.18 -37.01
CA GLY A 26 -19.29 16.93 -36.96
C GLY A 26 -18.85 15.93 -38.03
N GLN A 27 -18.59 16.39 -39.25
CA GLN A 27 -18.11 15.51 -40.34
C GLN A 27 -16.70 14.98 -40.10
N ILE A 28 -15.81 15.81 -39.55
CA ILE A 28 -14.48 15.37 -39.12
C ILE A 28 -14.59 14.36 -37.97
N TYR A 29 -15.46 14.62 -36.99
CA TYR A 29 -15.73 13.70 -35.90
C TYR A 29 -16.18 12.33 -36.41
N ASP A 30 -17.21 12.28 -37.25
CA ASP A 30 -17.75 11.02 -37.80
C ASP A 30 -16.72 10.26 -38.64
N ARG A 31 -15.87 10.96 -39.37
CA ARG A 31 -14.79 10.36 -40.18
C ARG A 31 -13.74 9.63 -39.34
N TYR A 32 -13.43 10.16 -38.16
CA TYR A 32 -12.28 9.72 -37.37
C TYR A 32 -12.66 8.94 -36.10
N LYS A 33 -13.86 9.14 -35.54
CA LYS A 33 -14.28 8.59 -34.24
C LYS A 33 -14.13 7.07 -34.14
N ALA A 34 -14.50 6.33 -35.18
CA ALA A 34 -14.47 4.86 -35.14
C ALA A 34 -13.04 4.31 -35.09
N ARG A 35 -12.15 4.83 -35.94
CA ARG A 35 -10.75 4.37 -36.03
C ARG A 35 -9.95 4.81 -34.80
N LEU A 36 -10.14 6.05 -34.36
CA LEU A 36 -9.46 6.55 -33.18
C LEU A 36 -9.98 5.88 -31.91
N GLY A 37 -11.30 5.74 -31.76
CA GLY A 37 -11.94 5.04 -30.65
C GLY A 37 -11.47 3.59 -30.53
N TYR A 38 -11.37 2.85 -31.64
CA TYR A 38 -10.79 1.50 -31.62
C TYR A 38 -9.33 1.49 -31.17
N SER A 39 -8.54 2.48 -31.59
CA SER A 39 -7.13 2.61 -31.21
C SER A 39 -7.00 2.90 -29.70
N LEU A 40 -7.82 3.80 -29.18
CA LEU A 40 -7.89 4.15 -27.76
C LEU A 40 -8.38 2.98 -26.91
N LEU A 41 -9.40 2.25 -27.36
CA LEU A 41 -9.89 1.04 -26.69
C LEU A 41 -8.79 -0.02 -26.59
N ARG A 42 -8.02 -0.23 -27.68
CA ARG A 42 -6.89 -1.17 -27.66
C ARG A 42 -5.78 -0.75 -26.71
N LEU A 43 -5.57 0.55 -26.53
CA LEU A 43 -4.53 1.11 -25.67
C LEU A 43 -4.94 1.10 -24.18
N LEU A 44 -6.14 1.60 -23.88
CA LEU A 44 -6.65 1.81 -22.52
C LEU A 44 -7.32 0.56 -21.92
N LYS A 45 -7.75 -0.39 -22.77
CA LYS A 45 -8.47 -1.62 -22.36
C LYS A 45 -9.74 -1.37 -21.54
N SER A 46 -10.31 -0.17 -21.66
CA SER A 46 -11.54 0.26 -21.00
C SER A 46 -12.37 1.06 -21.99
N GLU A 47 -13.63 0.66 -22.16
CA GLU A 47 -14.57 1.32 -23.07
C GLU A 47 -14.91 2.73 -22.60
N VAL A 48 -15.20 2.88 -21.30
CA VAL A 48 -15.49 4.17 -20.67
C VAL A 48 -14.34 5.16 -20.86
N LEU A 49 -13.12 4.75 -20.50
CA LEU A 49 -11.94 5.62 -20.64
C LEU A 49 -11.62 5.94 -22.09
N ALA A 50 -11.85 5.00 -23.00
CA ALA A 50 -11.64 5.24 -24.43
C ALA A 50 -12.65 6.24 -24.99
N GLU A 51 -13.91 6.18 -24.57
CA GLU A 51 -14.94 7.13 -24.97
C GLU A 51 -14.67 8.53 -24.39
N GLU A 52 -14.35 8.63 -23.10
CA GLU A 52 -13.99 9.89 -22.44
C GLU A 52 -12.79 10.55 -23.14
N LEU A 53 -11.71 9.79 -23.36
CA LEU A 53 -10.52 10.34 -23.99
C LEU A 53 -10.77 10.71 -25.46
N LEU A 54 -11.64 9.97 -26.16
CA LEU A 54 -12.05 10.32 -27.52
C LEU A 54 -12.76 11.68 -27.54
N GLN A 55 -13.70 11.90 -26.62
CA GLN A 55 -14.42 13.17 -26.50
C GLN A 55 -13.44 14.31 -26.20
N ASP A 56 -12.54 14.13 -25.24
CA ASP A 56 -11.55 15.15 -24.87
C ASP A 56 -10.60 15.49 -26.02
N VAL A 57 -10.18 14.50 -26.83
CA VAL A 57 -9.34 14.74 -28.01
C VAL A 57 -10.05 15.64 -28.99
N PHE A 58 -11.33 15.38 -29.28
CA PHE A 58 -12.11 16.21 -30.20
C PHE A 58 -12.45 17.58 -29.60
N MET A 59 -12.59 17.68 -28.28
CA MET A 59 -12.72 18.96 -27.59
C MET A 59 -11.46 19.82 -27.77
N LYS A 60 -10.27 19.23 -27.61
CA LYS A 60 -9.00 19.92 -27.90
C LYS A 60 -8.86 20.31 -29.36
N VAL A 61 -9.32 19.47 -30.29
CA VAL A 61 -9.35 19.82 -31.72
C VAL A 61 -10.21 21.05 -31.94
N TRP A 62 -11.39 21.12 -31.31
CA TRP A 62 -12.27 22.27 -31.40
C TRP A 62 -11.63 23.53 -30.79
N GLU A 63 -11.10 23.45 -29.57
CA GLU A 63 -10.44 24.57 -28.88
C GLU A 63 -9.26 25.14 -29.68
N HIS A 64 -8.44 24.25 -30.25
CA HIS A 64 -7.24 24.63 -31.01
C HIS A 64 -7.48 24.68 -32.53
N ARG A 65 -8.74 24.70 -32.99
CA ARG A 65 -9.09 24.59 -34.41
C ARG A 65 -8.38 25.60 -35.30
N ALA A 66 -8.26 26.85 -34.85
CA ALA A 66 -7.63 27.93 -35.63
C ALA A 66 -6.16 27.67 -36.01
N ALA A 67 -5.44 26.87 -35.21
CA ALA A 67 -4.04 26.54 -35.38
C ALA A 67 -3.80 25.28 -36.25
N ILE A 68 -4.86 24.59 -36.68
CA ILE A 68 -4.75 23.42 -37.54
C ILE A 68 -4.18 23.85 -38.90
N ASP A 69 -3.16 23.13 -39.36
CA ASP A 69 -2.53 23.31 -40.69
C ASP A 69 -3.10 22.26 -41.66
N PRO A 70 -3.99 22.64 -42.60
CA PRO A 70 -4.62 21.70 -43.54
C PRO A 70 -3.63 21.10 -44.55
N THR A 71 -2.41 21.63 -44.64
CA THR A 71 -1.36 21.09 -45.53
C THR A 71 -0.63 19.89 -44.92
N ARG A 72 -0.82 19.66 -43.61
CA ARG A 72 -0.25 18.53 -42.87
C ARG A 72 -1.29 17.44 -42.66
N SER A 73 -0.81 16.24 -42.33
CA SER A 73 -1.70 15.11 -42.02
C SER A 73 -2.49 15.39 -40.74
N PHE A 74 -3.78 15.66 -40.89
CA PHE A 74 -4.70 15.83 -39.76
C PHE A 74 -4.82 14.55 -38.94
N LYS A 75 -4.80 13.39 -39.59
CA LYS A 75 -4.70 12.09 -38.92
C LYS A 75 -3.50 12.04 -37.97
N ALA A 76 -2.31 12.40 -38.43
CA ALA A 76 -1.11 12.38 -37.57
C ALA A 76 -1.23 13.35 -36.39
N TYR A 77 -1.78 14.54 -36.63
CA TYR A 77 -2.08 15.52 -35.59
C TYR A 77 -3.04 14.96 -34.52
N LEU A 78 -4.14 14.36 -34.94
CA LEU A 78 -5.17 13.78 -34.08
C LEU A 78 -4.62 12.64 -33.22
N TYR A 79 -3.89 11.72 -33.83
CA TYR A 79 -3.27 10.60 -33.11
C TYR A 79 -2.21 11.07 -32.11
N ARG A 80 -1.45 12.12 -32.44
CA ARG A 80 -0.46 12.67 -31.51
C ARG A 80 -1.09 13.32 -30.29
N ILE A 81 -2.23 14.00 -30.44
CA ILE A 81 -3.00 14.51 -29.29
C ILE A 81 -3.46 13.34 -28.42
N ALA A 82 -4.07 12.33 -29.03
CA ALA A 82 -4.60 11.17 -28.33
C ALA A 82 -3.52 10.40 -27.56
N GLU A 83 -2.36 10.15 -28.19
CA GLU A 83 -1.21 9.51 -27.55
C GLU A 83 -0.70 10.31 -26.36
N ASN A 84 -0.47 11.62 -26.52
CA ASN A 84 -0.01 12.47 -25.42
C ASN A 84 -0.96 12.43 -24.23
N MET A 85 -2.27 12.50 -24.49
CA MET A 85 -3.29 12.44 -23.44
C MET A 85 -3.36 11.06 -22.77
N ALA A 86 -3.23 9.97 -23.53
CA ALA A 86 -3.15 8.62 -22.97
C ALA A 86 -1.90 8.44 -22.09
N TYR A 87 -0.73 8.95 -22.52
CA TYR A 87 0.48 8.94 -21.71
C TYR A 87 0.33 9.75 -20.43
N ASP A 88 -0.27 10.94 -20.51
CA ASP A 88 -0.55 11.77 -19.34
C ASP A 88 -1.54 11.10 -18.38
N PHE A 89 -2.53 10.36 -18.91
CA PHE A 89 -3.44 9.52 -18.13
C PHE A 89 -2.68 8.41 -17.40
N PHE A 90 -1.90 7.59 -18.12
CA PHE A 90 -1.12 6.51 -17.50
C PHE A 90 -0.14 7.00 -16.45
N ARG A 91 0.52 8.14 -16.71
CA ARG A 91 1.46 8.76 -15.75
C ARG A 91 0.74 9.23 -14.49
N ARG A 92 -0.48 9.76 -14.60
CA ARG A 92 -1.30 10.13 -13.43
C ARG A 92 -1.72 8.91 -12.64
N ALA A 93 -2.25 7.89 -13.31
CA ALA A 93 -2.67 6.64 -12.66
C ALA A 93 -1.53 5.92 -11.93
N ALA A 94 -0.32 5.92 -12.50
CA ALA A 94 0.86 5.34 -11.85
C ALA A 94 1.20 6.08 -10.54
N ARG A 95 1.20 7.42 -10.55
CA ARG A 95 1.45 8.22 -9.34
C ARG A 95 0.37 8.07 -8.29
N GLU A 96 -0.90 8.05 -8.69
CA GLU A 96 -2.01 7.83 -7.76
C GLU A 96 -1.91 6.46 -7.08
N LYS A 97 -1.48 5.44 -7.83
CA LYS A 97 -1.20 4.11 -7.27
C LYS A 97 -0.05 4.14 -6.27
N GLU A 98 1.06 4.81 -6.58
CA GLU A 98 2.19 4.96 -5.65
C GLU A 98 1.76 5.67 -4.36
N ILE A 99 1.04 6.79 -4.46
CA ILE A 99 0.51 7.52 -3.31
C ILE A 99 -0.43 6.63 -2.48
N LEU A 100 -1.31 5.87 -3.14
CA LEU A 100 -2.20 4.95 -2.44
C LEU A 100 -1.41 3.85 -1.70
N GLN A 101 -0.35 3.33 -2.30
CA GLN A 101 0.52 2.35 -1.65
C GLN A 101 1.26 2.94 -0.45
N GLU A 102 1.75 4.18 -0.53
CA GLU A 102 2.37 4.88 0.58
C GLU A 102 1.39 5.09 1.74
N ILE A 103 0.15 5.51 1.44
CA ILE A 103 -0.90 5.69 2.46
C ILE A 103 -1.23 4.35 3.12
N ILE A 104 -1.36 3.27 2.35
CA ILE A 104 -1.64 1.94 2.90
C ILE A 104 -0.49 1.49 3.80
N ALA A 105 0.77 1.60 3.33
CA ALA A 105 1.95 1.20 4.10
C ALA A 105 2.07 1.98 5.41
N ALA A 106 1.93 3.30 5.37
CA ALA A 106 1.99 4.15 6.56
C ALA A 106 0.91 3.81 7.59
N ASN A 107 -0.30 3.46 7.14
CA ASN A 107 -1.36 3.03 8.04
C ASN A 107 -1.08 1.62 8.60
N THR A 108 -0.64 0.67 7.78
CA THR A 108 -0.32 -0.69 8.23
C THR A 108 0.80 -0.68 9.28
N GLU A 109 1.89 0.07 9.07
CA GLU A 109 2.97 0.23 10.06
C GLU A 109 2.47 0.84 11.36
N LEU A 110 1.60 1.85 11.29
CA LEU A 110 1.01 2.48 12.47
C LEU A 110 0.12 1.51 13.27
N TYR A 111 -0.70 0.70 12.59
CA TYR A 111 -1.53 -0.32 13.24
C TYR A 111 -0.67 -1.42 13.89
N THR A 112 0.36 -1.93 13.21
CA THR A 112 1.27 -2.95 13.76
C THR A 112 2.03 -2.42 14.97
N HIS A 113 2.52 -1.17 14.94
CA HIS A 113 3.22 -0.59 16.10
C HIS A 113 2.30 -0.36 17.31
N VAL A 114 1.06 0.06 17.09
CA VAL A 114 0.08 0.26 18.17
C VAL A 114 -0.31 -1.09 18.78
N GLU A 115 -0.59 -2.09 17.95
CA GLU A 115 -0.94 -3.44 18.39
C GLU A 115 0.23 -4.10 19.15
N GLU A 116 1.46 -4.05 18.61
CA GLU A 116 2.65 -4.54 19.31
C GLU A 116 2.91 -3.80 20.63
N SER A 117 2.73 -2.47 20.68
CA SER A 117 2.91 -1.70 21.91
C SER A 117 1.86 -2.04 22.96
N LEU A 118 0.62 -2.31 22.57
CA LEU A 118 -0.46 -2.71 23.46
C LEU A 118 -0.21 -4.15 23.97
N LEU A 119 0.09 -5.09 23.08
CA LEU A 119 0.47 -6.47 23.44
C LEU A 119 1.68 -6.49 24.38
N LYS A 120 2.72 -5.68 24.12
CA LYS A 120 3.89 -5.57 25.01
C LYS A 120 3.50 -5.04 26.40
N LYS A 121 2.67 -4.00 26.48
CA LYS A 121 2.21 -3.43 27.77
C LYS A 121 1.35 -4.44 28.55
N GLU A 122 0.45 -5.14 27.86
CA GLU A 122 -0.37 -6.18 28.47
C GLU A 122 0.47 -7.37 28.96
N ASN A 123 1.47 -7.80 28.18
CA ASN A 123 2.40 -8.87 28.57
C ASN A 123 3.28 -8.48 29.76
N ILE A 124 3.75 -7.23 29.84
CA ILE A 124 4.52 -6.74 30.99
C ILE A 124 3.65 -6.71 32.25
N ALA A 125 2.47 -6.09 32.17
CA ALA A 125 1.54 -6.04 33.30
C ALA A 125 1.12 -7.45 33.76
N PHE A 126 1.00 -8.38 32.82
CA PHE A 126 0.73 -9.78 33.09
C PHE A 126 1.88 -10.47 33.83
N LEU A 127 3.11 -10.31 33.35
CA LEU A 127 4.30 -10.85 34.00
C LEU A 127 4.46 -10.28 35.41
N GLU A 128 4.22 -8.99 35.61
CA GLU A 128 4.25 -8.34 36.92
C GLU A 128 3.22 -8.94 37.89
N ARG A 129 1.98 -9.18 37.43
CA ARG A 129 0.93 -9.83 38.24
C ARG A 129 1.30 -11.25 38.63
N LEU A 130 1.91 -12.02 37.72
CA LEU A 130 2.38 -13.37 38.02
C LEU A 130 3.53 -13.36 39.02
N LEU A 131 4.51 -12.47 38.84
CA LEU A 131 5.63 -12.32 39.76
C LEU A 131 5.19 -11.82 41.14
N ALA A 132 4.13 -11.01 41.23
CA ALA A 132 3.57 -10.54 42.51
C ALA A 132 3.02 -11.67 43.39
N GLN A 133 2.71 -12.84 42.82
CA GLN A 133 2.22 -14.00 43.57
C GLN A 133 3.35 -14.83 44.18
N LEU A 134 4.61 -14.57 43.80
CA LEU A 134 5.77 -15.22 44.38
C LEU A 134 6.15 -14.54 45.70
N PRO A 135 6.50 -15.32 46.75
CA PRO A 135 7.13 -14.77 47.94
C PRO A 135 8.36 -13.94 47.58
N SER A 136 8.60 -12.83 48.30
CA SER A 136 9.59 -11.80 47.96
C SER A 136 10.99 -12.37 47.66
N GLN A 137 11.49 -13.28 48.49
CA GLN A 137 12.80 -13.90 48.32
C GLN A 137 12.85 -14.81 47.07
N ARG A 138 11.76 -15.54 46.81
CA ARG A 138 11.64 -16.41 45.63
C ARG A 138 11.54 -15.58 44.33
N LYS A 139 10.82 -14.46 44.36
CA LYS A 139 10.76 -13.50 43.25
C LYS A 139 12.15 -12.97 42.91
N LYS A 140 12.91 -12.51 43.91
CA LYS A 140 14.27 -11.97 43.71
C LYS A 140 15.21 -13.01 43.07
N ILE A 141 15.22 -14.24 43.59
CA ILE A 141 16.03 -15.34 43.04
C ILE A 141 15.60 -15.68 41.60
N PHE A 142 14.30 -15.70 41.33
CA PHE A 142 13.79 -15.95 39.98
C PHE A 142 14.20 -14.86 38.97
N VAL A 143 14.06 -13.59 39.34
CA VAL A 143 14.48 -12.44 38.53
C VAL A 143 15.98 -12.52 38.21
N ALA A 144 16.81 -12.73 39.24
CA ALA A 144 18.26 -12.85 39.10
C ALA A 144 18.67 -13.95 38.10
N CYS A 145 18.06 -15.14 38.19
CA CYS A 145 18.41 -16.25 37.30
C CYS A 145 17.80 -16.16 35.90
N LYS A 146 16.55 -15.68 35.76
CA LYS A 146 15.76 -15.79 34.52
C LYS A 146 15.65 -14.50 33.72
N LEU A 147 15.76 -13.35 34.38
CA LEU A 147 15.70 -12.04 33.72
C LEU A 147 17.08 -11.37 33.66
N GLU A 148 17.88 -11.49 34.72
CA GLU A 148 19.24 -10.91 34.77
C GLU A 148 20.32 -11.88 34.26
N GLY A 149 20.00 -13.16 34.08
CA GLY A 149 20.91 -14.17 33.51
C GLY A 149 22.03 -14.67 34.42
N LYS A 150 21.96 -14.39 35.74
CA LYS A 150 22.98 -14.84 36.71
C LYS A 150 22.97 -16.36 36.86
N SER A 151 24.15 -16.95 37.03
CA SER A 151 24.30 -18.37 37.31
C SER A 151 23.84 -18.71 38.73
N TYR A 152 23.50 -19.98 38.96
CA TYR A 152 23.05 -20.43 40.28
C TYR A 152 24.13 -20.26 41.36
N LYS A 153 25.43 -20.29 40.97
CA LYS A 153 26.55 -20.03 41.88
C LYS A 153 26.58 -18.57 42.32
N GLU A 154 26.48 -17.63 41.37
CA GLU A 154 26.46 -16.20 41.66
C GLU A 154 25.27 -15.84 42.56
N VAL A 155 24.09 -16.40 42.28
CA VAL A 155 22.89 -16.17 43.12
C VAL A 155 23.01 -16.85 44.50
N ALA A 156 23.64 -18.02 44.59
CA ALA A 156 23.90 -18.67 45.87
C ALA A 156 24.83 -17.81 46.76
N GLU A 157 25.89 -17.25 46.18
CA GLU A 157 26.83 -16.35 46.85
C GLU A 157 26.14 -15.03 47.25
N GLU A 158 25.38 -14.41 46.34
CA GLU A 158 24.70 -13.14 46.57
C GLU A 158 23.66 -13.22 47.70
N PHE A 159 22.92 -14.32 47.78
CA PHE A 159 21.84 -14.51 48.76
C PHE A 159 22.25 -15.32 50.00
N GLY A 160 23.51 -15.77 50.08
CA GLY A 160 24.02 -16.55 51.22
C GLY A 160 23.33 -17.91 51.41
N ILE A 161 22.94 -18.56 50.31
CA ILE A 161 22.22 -19.85 50.31
C ILE A 161 22.95 -20.89 49.45
N SER A 162 22.59 -22.17 49.57
CA SER A 162 23.18 -23.20 48.71
C SER A 162 22.63 -23.13 47.28
N THR A 163 23.41 -23.56 46.28
CA THR A 163 22.94 -23.72 44.89
C THR A 163 21.73 -24.66 44.77
N THR A 164 21.64 -25.65 45.67
CA THR A 164 20.47 -26.54 45.80
C THR A 164 19.23 -25.77 46.26
N THR A 165 19.38 -24.83 47.20
CA THR A 165 18.31 -23.94 47.66
C THR A 165 17.89 -22.96 46.57
N VAL A 166 18.83 -22.44 45.78
CA VAL A 166 18.53 -21.63 44.58
C VAL A 166 17.66 -22.44 43.60
N ASN A 167 18.05 -23.68 43.30
CA ASN A 167 17.28 -24.56 42.42
C ASN A 167 15.86 -24.84 42.96
N ASP A 168 15.72 -25.09 44.27
CA ASP A 168 14.42 -25.26 44.93
C ASP A 168 13.53 -24.01 44.80
N HIS A 169 14.09 -22.81 45.00
CA HIS A 169 13.37 -21.56 44.78
C HIS A 169 12.92 -21.40 43.33
N ILE A 170 13.76 -21.75 42.35
CA ILE A 170 13.41 -21.70 40.91
C ILE A 170 12.32 -22.71 40.56
N GLN A 171 12.42 -23.95 41.04
CA GLN A 171 11.39 -24.97 40.79
C GLN A 171 10.04 -24.56 41.39
N LYS A 172 10.01 -24.14 42.65
CA LYS A 172 8.80 -23.65 43.31
C LYS A 172 8.25 -22.38 42.68
N ALA A 173 9.09 -21.54 42.08
CA ALA A 173 8.64 -20.37 41.32
C ALA A 173 7.93 -20.82 40.05
N MET A 174 8.54 -21.74 39.28
CA MET A 174 7.95 -22.30 38.06
C MET A 174 6.64 -23.04 38.32
N GLU A 175 6.54 -23.80 39.41
CA GLU A 175 5.29 -24.47 39.81
C GLU A 175 4.19 -23.46 40.15
N CYS A 176 4.52 -22.43 40.93
CA CYS A 176 3.58 -21.38 41.28
C CYS A 176 3.12 -20.60 40.03
N LEU A 177 4.03 -20.30 39.12
CA LEU A 177 3.70 -19.64 37.86
C LEU A 177 2.81 -20.54 36.99
N LYS A 178 3.16 -21.82 36.81
CA LYS A 178 2.36 -22.80 36.04
C LYS A 178 0.95 -23.00 36.61
N ALA A 179 0.82 -23.11 37.94
CA ALA A 179 -0.49 -23.27 38.58
C ALA A 179 -1.40 -22.07 38.36
N ASN A 180 -0.83 -20.87 38.29
CA ASN A 180 -1.58 -19.65 38.08
C ASN A 180 -1.82 -19.35 36.59
N ILE A 181 -0.99 -19.86 35.68
CA ILE A 181 -1.18 -19.78 34.22
C ILE A 181 -2.51 -20.40 33.77
N HIS A 182 -3.01 -21.45 34.43
CA HIS A 182 -4.29 -22.10 34.07
C HIS A 182 -5.54 -21.32 34.49
N ARG A 183 -5.41 -20.27 35.31
CA ARG A 183 -6.54 -19.42 35.76
C ARG A 183 -6.79 -18.20 34.87
N ILE A 184 -6.25 -18.23 33.64
CA ILE A 184 -6.05 -17.04 32.81
C ILE A 184 -6.69 -17.27 31.43
N PRO A 185 -7.46 -16.29 30.91
CA PRO A 185 -8.16 -16.43 29.63
C PRO A 185 -7.19 -16.66 28.46
N VAL A 186 -7.60 -17.56 27.56
CA VAL A 186 -6.82 -18.15 26.45
C VAL A 186 -6.15 -17.11 25.52
N MET A 187 -6.70 -15.89 25.42
CA MET A 187 -6.11 -14.80 24.62
C MET A 187 -4.75 -14.30 25.11
N GLN A 188 -4.40 -14.47 26.40
CA GLN A 188 -3.09 -14.04 26.92
C GLN A 188 -1.98 -15.07 26.67
N LEU A 189 -2.35 -16.33 26.41
CA LEU A 189 -1.40 -17.42 26.16
C LEU A 189 -0.84 -17.40 24.74
N THR A 190 -1.62 -16.94 23.76
CA THR A 190 -1.20 -16.86 22.36
C THR A 190 -0.14 -15.77 22.13
N GLY A 191 -0.27 -14.61 22.79
CA GLY A 191 0.72 -13.53 22.71
C GLY A 191 2.10 -13.89 23.30
N LEU A 192 2.12 -14.66 24.39
CA LEU A 192 3.35 -15.17 25.02
C LEU A 192 4.06 -16.24 24.17
N LEU A 193 3.30 -17.10 23.48
CA LEU A 193 3.87 -18.10 22.58
C LEU A 193 4.42 -17.46 21.30
N VAL A 194 3.75 -16.46 20.74
CA VAL A 194 4.21 -15.75 19.54
C VAL A 194 5.49 -14.96 19.82
N SER A 195 5.57 -14.26 20.96
CA SER A 195 6.80 -13.54 21.35
C SER A 195 7.99 -14.48 21.61
N PHE A 196 7.77 -15.64 22.22
CA PHE A 196 8.83 -16.61 22.47
C PHE A 196 9.33 -17.33 21.19
N PHE A 197 8.47 -17.47 20.17
CA PHE A 197 8.85 -18.07 18.88
C PHE A 197 9.47 -17.07 17.88
N LEU A 198 9.31 -15.76 18.09
CA LEU A 198 9.90 -14.71 17.23
C LEU A 198 11.28 -14.22 17.71
N GLU A 199 11.70 -14.57 18.92
CA GLU A 199 13.06 -14.28 19.45
C GLU A 199 14.06 -15.44 19.27
N LYS A 200 13.84 -16.32 18.27
CA LYS A 200 14.82 -17.34 17.84
C LYS A 200 15.11 -17.30 16.35
#